data_AF-A0A182STT3-F1
#
_entry.id   AF-A0A182STT3-F1
#
_cell.length_a   1.000
_cell.length_b   1.000
_cell.length_c   1.000
_cell.angle_alpha   90.00
_cell.angle_beta   90.00
_cell.angle_gamma   90.00
#
_symmetry.space_group_name_H-M   'P 1'
#
loop_
_entity.id
_entity.type
_entity.pdbx_description
1 polymer ?
#
loop_
_entity_poly.entity_id
_entity_poly.type
_entity_poly.pdbx_seq_one_letter_code
_entity_poly.pdbx_strand_id
1 'polypeptide(L)'
;DLQSEIDANRKIYEGLDNTGRKLLRSLTSQEDAVMLQHKLDEMNQRWNHLNSRSAAIRNRLESNSDHWNALLLSSRELTEWVIRKNTELTSIGFGSINGDANSLQMQLDEHKAFRRQLDDKRSIIENNLMNGRQYISNESPLSDTSDTEAIDETMYISTEEQNRILSRSIRREVNKLSEQWTLLIERCDKWKHRLDENITKMRQFQKVLEDLSSRVASAETITHSWTIPVPGSDTTEEMQHLQRLKDKLTTANALLDDCNEQQNFFSSCRVIVPSPYLAKLEDINTRFVAKPRRWQKRRKIA
;
A
#
# COMPACT_ATOMS: atom_id res chain seq x y z
N ASP A 1 30.46 -17.61 30.07
CA ASP A 1 30.66 -16.24 29.55
C ASP A 1 32.15 -15.98 29.47
N LEU A 2 32.67 -15.75 28.26
CA LEU A 2 34.11 -15.69 27.98
C LEU A 2 34.80 -14.52 28.70
N GLN A 3 34.09 -13.40 28.91
CA GLN A 3 34.66 -12.27 29.64
C GLN A 3 34.78 -12.57 31.14
N SER A 4 33.79 -13.23 31.73
CA SER A 4 33.84 -13.69 33.12
C SER A 4 35.00 -14.64 33.39
N GLU A 5 35.29 -15.56 32.47
CA GLU A 5 36.45 -16.46 32.57
C GLU A 5 37.79 -15.70 32.45
N ILE A 6 37.88 -14.70 31.56
CA ILE A 6 39.06 -13.83 31.46
C ILE A 6 39.26 -13.05 32.77
N ASP A 7 38.20 -12.49 33.33
CA ASP A 7 38.26 -11.71 34.57
C ASP A 7 38.62 -12.59 35.79
N ALA A 8 38.13 -13.83 35.83
CA ALA A 8 38.51 -14.81 36.85
C ALA A 8 40.01 -15.15 36.79
N ASN A 9 40.57 -15.30 35.59
CA ASN A 9 41.99 -15.61 35.38
C ASN A 9 42.92 -14.39 35.52
N ARG A 10 42.38 -13.16 35.52
CA ARG A 10 43.16 -11.92 35.66
C ARG A 10 44.02 -11.93 36.92
N LYS A 11 43.46 -12.36 38.05
CA LYS A 11 44.20 -12.42 39.33
C LYS A 11 45.37 -13.41 39.29
N ILE A 12 45.20 -14.52 38.58
CA ILE A 12 46.24 -15.55 38.42
C ILE A 12 47.38 -14.99 37.56
N TYR A 13 47.03 -14.35 36.44
CA TYR A 13 47.99 -13.67 35.57
C TYR A 13 48.77 -12.57 36.31
N GLU A 14 48.09 -11.67 37.03
CA GLU A 14 48.72 -10.60 37.80
C GLU A 14 49.63 -11.17 38.91
N GLY A 15 49.23 -12.27 39.55
CA GLY A 15 50.04 -12.99 40.51
C GLY A 15 51.32 -13.57 39.91
N LEU A 16 51.21 -14.22 38.74
CA LEU A 16 52.37 -14.78 38.02
C LEU A 16 53.31 -13.68 37.52
N ASP A 17 52.80 -12.61 36.92
CA ASP A 17 53.62 -11.51 36.40
C ASP A 17 54.36 -10.81 37.55
N ASN A 18 53.68 -10.51 38.66
CA ASN A 18 54.30 -9.92 39.84
C ASN A 18 55.37 -10.81 40.46
N THR A 19 55.09 -12.11 40.59
CA THR A 19 56.03 -13.08 41.17
C THR A 19 57.25 -13.27 40.25
N GLY A 20 57.02 -13.39 38.95
CA GLY A 20 58.07 -13.51 37.94
C GLY A 20 58.98 -12.29 37.90
N ARG A 21 58.42 -11.07 37.94
CA ARG A 21 59.22 -9.83 38.01
C ARG A 21 60.05 -9.73 39.29
N LYS A 22 59.54 -10.20 40.43
CA LYS A 22 60.32 -10.27 41.68
C LYS A 22 61.47 -11.27 41.55
N LEU A 23 61.20 -12.45 41.01
CA LEU A 23 62.21 -13.49 40.83
C LEU A 23 63.32 -13.04 39.87
N LEU A 24 62.95 -12.38 38.77
CA LEU A 24 63.88 -11.78 37.82
C LEU A 24 64.91 -10.84 38.48
N ARG A 25 64.48 -10.04 39.45
CA ARG A 25 65.36 -9.13 40.20
C ARG A 25 66.32 -9.84 41.17
N SER A 26 66.00 -11.09 41.54
CA SER A 26 66.78 -11.88 42.50
C SER A 26 67.73 -12.89 41.84
N LEU A 27 67.63 -13.08 40.52
CA LEU A 27 68.49 -14.00 39.77
C LEU A 27 69.92 -13.46 39.68
N THR A 28 70.89 -14.33 39.97
CA THR A 28 72.33 -14.05 39.85
C THR A 28 72.91 -14.52 38.53
N SER A 29 72.23 -15.46 37.86
CA SER A 29 72.56 -15.97 36.53
C SER A 29 71.93 -15.11 35.44
N GLN A 30 72.78 -14.55 34.57
CA GLN A 30 72.33 -13.69 33.47
C GLN A 30 71.50 -14.47 32.43
N GLU A 31 71.87 -15.72 32.17
CA GLU A 31 71.17 -16.58 31.20
C GLU A 31 69.75 -16.91 31.68
N ASP A 32 69.60 -17.27 32.97
CA ASP A 32 68.30 -17.56 33.58
C ASP A 32 67.42 -16.32 33.63
N ALA A 33 68.01 -15.14 33.89
CA ALA A 33 67.29 -13.87 33.89
C ALA A 33 66.74 -13.55 32.49
N VAL A 34 67.54 -13.73 31.44
CA VAL A 34 67.10 -13.52 30.04
C VAL A 34 65.99 -14.51 29.67
N MET A 35 66.12 -15.80 30.04
CA MET A 35 65.10 -16.80 29.76
C MET A 35 63.77 -16.48 30.46
N LEU A 36 63.82 -16.08 31.74
CA LEU A 36 62.62 -15.71 32.49
C LEU A 36 61.96 -14.44 31.94
N GLN A 37 62.75 -13.43 31.58
CA GLN A 37 62.25 -12.21 30.95
C GLN A 37 61.50 -12.55 29.66
N HIS A 38 62.07 -13.38 28.79
CA HIS A 38 61.40 -13.82 27.56
C HIS A 38 60.07 -14.55 27.87
N LYS A 39 60.03 -15.44 28.86
CA LYS A 39 58.80 -16.15 29.24
C LYS A 39 57.72 -15.21 29.77
N LEU A 40 58.10 -14.21 30.57
CA LEU A 40 57.17 -13.19 31.08
C LEU A 40 56.64 -12.29 29.96
N ASP A 41 57.51 -11.87 29.05
CA ASP A 41 57.12 -11.08 27.89
C ASP A 41 56.17 -11.85 26.97
N GLU A 42 56.45 -13.13 26.71
CA GLU A 42 55.58 -13.99 25.92
C GLU A 42 54.22 -14.21 26.59
N MET A 43 54.19 -14.46 27.91
CA MET A 43 52.95 -14.57 28.68
C MET A 43 52.14 -13.27 28.61
N ASN A 44 52.77 -12.11 28.81
CA ASN A 44 52.13 -10.80 28.75
C ASN A 44 51.61 -10.49 27.34
N GLN A 45 52.37 -10.84 26.29
CA GLN A 45 51.91 -10.72 24.90
C GLN A 45 50.67 -11.58 24.64
N ARG A 46 50.68 -12.86 25.05
CA ARG A 46 49.53 -13.76 24.90
C ARG A 46 48.31 -13.27 25.67
N TRP A 47 48.49 -12.76 26.89
CA TRP A 47 47.43 -12.17 27.70
C TRP A 47 46.81 -10.93 27.04
N ASN A 48 47.65 -10.01 26.55
CA ASN A 48 47.18 -8.82 25.85
C ASN A 48 46.46 -9.16 24.55
N HIS A 49 46.98 -10.15 23.79
CA HIS A 49 46.33 -10.63 22.58
C HIS A 49 44.96 -11.26 22.87
N LEU A 50 44.84 -12.07 23.92
CA LEU A 50 43.57 -12.65 24.37
C LEU A 50 42.55 -11.55 24.71
N ASN A 51 42.94 -10.55 25.51
CA ASN A 51 42.07 -9.43 25.86
C ASN A 51 41.63 -8.63 24.63
N SER A 52 42.56 -8.32 23.73
CA SER A 52 42.24 -7.60 22.48
C SER A 52 41.27 -8.39 21.61
N ARG A 53 41.45 -9.71 21.49
CA ARG A 53 40.58 -10.57 20.69
C ARG A 53 39.20 -10.72 21.32
N SER A 54 39.12 -10.88 22.64
CA SER A 54 37.84 -10.89 23.38
C SER A 54 37.06 -9.59 23.17
N ALA A 55 37.73 -8.44 23.36
CA ALA A 55 37.11 -7.13 23.16
C ALA A 55 36.61 -6.93 21.72
N ALA A 56 37.38 -7.38 20.72
CA ALA A 56 36.96 -7.32 19.32
C ALA A 56 35.71 -8.19 19.04
N ILE A 57 35.63 -9.39 19.61
CA ILE A 57 34.46 -10.26 19.48
C ILE A 57 33.24 -9.62 20.14
N ARG A 58 33.38 -9.11 21.38
CA ARG A 58 32.30 -8.43 22.10
C ARG A 58 31.76 -7.24 21.33
N ASN A 59 32.64 -6.34 20.86
CA ASN A 59 32.24 -5.17 20.07
C ASN A 59 31.49 -5.55 18.79
N ARG A 60 31.90 -6.64 18.13
CA ARG A 60 31.19 -7.15 16.93
C ARG A 60 29.81 -7.69 17.27
N LEU A 61 29.66 -8.41 18.37
CA LEU A 61 28.37 -8.95 18.82
C LEU A 61 27.41 -7.83 19.26
N GLU A 62 27.90 -6.86 20.04
CA GLU A 62 27.13 -5.68 20.45
C GLU A 62 26.67 -4.88 19.23
N SER A 63 27.57 -4.55 18.30
CA SER A 63 27.21 -3.83 17.06
C SER A 63 26.20 -4.59 16.20
N ASN A 64 26.30 -5.91 16.14
CA ASN A 64 25.34 -6.74 15.41
C ASN A 64 23.96 -6.73 16.11
N SER A 65 23.93 -6.84 17.44
CA SER A 65 22.69 -6.73 18.23
C SER A 65 22.01 -5.36 18.03
N ASP A 66 22.78 -4.27 18.11
CA ASP A 66 22.27 -2.92 17.90
C ASP A 66 21.68 -2.75 16.50
N HIS A 67 22.34 -3.31 15.48
CA HIS A 67 21.85 -3.28 14.10
C HIS A 67 20.47 -3.95 13.96
N TRP A 68 20.26 -5.11 14.56
CA TRP A 68 18.99 -5.83 14.47
C TRP A 68 17.89 -5.21 15.32
N ASN A 69 18.23 -4.63 16.47
CA ASN A 69 17.28 -3.83 17.25
C ASN A 69 16.84 -2.57 16.49
N ALA A 70 17.76 -1.88 15.80
CA ALA A 70 17.45 -0.75 14.95
C ALA A 70 16.55 -1.17 13.77
N LEU A 71 16.79 -2.33 13.18
CA LEU A 71 15.92 -2.90 12.14
C LEU A 71 14.51 -3.13 12.67
N LEU A 72 14.36 -3.76 13.83
CA LEU A 72 13.05 -4.02 14.46
C LEU A 72 12.28 -2.72 14.70
N LEU A 73 12.94 -1.71 15.26
CA LEU A 73 12.35 -0.39 15.48
C LEU A 73 11.90 0.25 14.16
N SER A 74 12.78 0.25 13.16
CA SER A 74 12.47 0.77 11.83
C SER A 74 11.28 0.02 11.18
N SER A 75 11.19 -1.31 11.31
CA SER A 75 10.06 -2.08 10.79
C SER A 75 8.74 -1.71 11.47
N ARG A 76 8.75 -1.45 12.78
CA ARG A 76 7.56 -1.00 13.52
C ARG A 76 7.11 0.39 13.08
N GLU A 77 8.03 1.35 13.00
CA GLU A 77 7.74 2.72 12.55
C GLU A 77 7.17 2.75 11.12
N LEU A 78 7.75 1.94 10.23
CA LEU A 78 7.25 1.79 8.86
C LEU A 78 5.88 1.12 8.84
N THR A 79 5.64 0.12 9.67
CA THR A 79 4.33 -0.53 9.79
C THR A 79 3.26 0.47 10.23
N GLU A 80 3.53 1.26 11.26
CA GLU A 80 2.63 2.33 11.71
C GLU A 80 2.40 3.38 10.62
N TRP A 81 3.44 3.75 9.87
CA TRP A 81 3.31 4.65 8.75
C TRP A 81 2.39 4.08 7.65
N VAL A 82 2.55 2.81 7.29
CA VAL A 82 1.70 2.14 6.30
C VAL A 82 0.26 2.06 6.80
N ILE A 83 0.03 1.71 8.07
CA ILE A 83 -1.32 1.68 8.66
C ILE A 83 -1.97 3.06 8.60
N ARG A 84 -1.25 4.12 8.97
CA ARG A 84 -1.75 5.50 8.87
C ARG A 84 -2.13 5.87 7.44
N LYS A 85 -1.29 5.52 6.47
CA LYS A 85 -1.56 5.75 5.05
C LYS A 85 -2.76 4.94 4.54
N ASN A 86 -2.95 3.72 5.03
CA ASN A 86 -4.13 2.92 4.71
C ASN A 86 -5.42 3.53 5.27
N THR A 87 -5.37 4.10 6.48
CA THR A 87 -6.52 4.85 7.05
C THR A 87 -6.82 6.11 6.26
N GLU A 88 -5.80 6.89 5.91
CA GLU A 88 -5.93 8.07 5.04
C GLU A 88 -6.55 7.71 3.69
N LEU A 89 -6.03 6.67 3.03
CA LEU A 89 -6.59 6.14 1.79
C LEU A 89 -8.04 5.68 1.94
N THR A 90 -8.40 5.12 3.10
CA THR A 90 -9.77 4.68 3.36
C THR A 90 -10.71 5.89 3.51
N SER A 91 -10.26 6.95 4.17
CA SER A 91 -11.00 8.21 4.31
C SER A 91 -11.26 8.88 2.96
N ILE A 92 -10.26 8.89 2.07
CA ILE A 92 -10.36 9.55 0.75
C ILE A 92 -11.08 8.64 -0.25
N GLY A 93 -10.73 7.35 -0.26
CA GLY A 93 -11.14 6.38 -1.27
C GLY A 93 -12.49 5.69 -1.04
N PHE A 94 -13.15 5.81 0.12
CA PHE A 94 -14.48 5.21 0.33
C PHE A 94 -15.63 6.23 0.43
N GLY A 95 -15.33 7.53 0.28
CA GLY A 95 -16.35 8.56 0.14
C GLY A 95 -17.14 8.43 -1.16
N SER A 96 -18.34 9.02 -1.19
CA SER A 96 -19.11 9.17 -2.43
C SER A 96 -18.30 9.98 -3.44
N ILE A 97 -18.21 9.49 -4.68
CA ILE A 97 -17.51 10.20 -5.75
C ILE A 97 -18.50 11.19 -6.36
N ASN A 98 -18.22 12.49 -6.27
CA ASN A 98 -18.98 13.48 -7.02
C ASN A 98 -18.60 13.35 -8.50
N GLY A 99 -19.60 13.11 -9.34
CA GLY A 99 -19.43 12.85 -10.77
C GLY A 99 -19.24 14.11 -11.62
N ASP A 100 -19.09 15.30 -11.04
CA ASP A 100 -18.74 16.48 -11.82
C ASP A 100 -17.26 16.44 -12.22
N ALA A 101 -16.94 17.05 -13.36
CA ALA A 101 -15.60 16.99 -13.95
C ALA A 101 -14.51 17.56 -13.02
N ASN A 102 -14.84 18.60 -12.24
CA ASN A 102 -13.88 19.26 -11.35
C ASN A 102 -13.59 18.38 -10.14
N SER A 103 -14.61 17.80 -9.50
CA SER A 103 -14.44 16.88 -8.37
C SER A 103 -13.68 15.62 -8.76
N LEU A 104 -14.00 15.02 -9.92
CA LEU A 104 -13.27 13.85 -10.43
C LEU A 104 -11.79 14.17 -10.70
N GLN A 105 -11.52 15.35 -11.27
CA GLN A 105 -10.14 15.79 -11.52
C GLN A 105 -9.39 16.04 -10.20
N MET A 106 -10.03 16.67 -9.22
CA MET A 106 -9.46 16.90 -7.90
C MET A 106 -9.09 15.58 -7.20
N GLN A 107 -9.99 14.59 -7.22
CA GLN A 107 -9.72 13.26 -6.66
C GLN A 107 -8.58 12.52 -7.40
N LEU A 108 -8.47 12.69 -8.72
CA LEU A 108 -7.36 12.15 -9.48
C LEU A 108 -6.02 12.79 -9.08
N ASP A 109 -6.01 14.09 -8.82
CA ASP A 109 -4.80 14.80 -8.39
C ASP A 109 -4.43 14.47 -6.93
N GLU A 110 -5.41 14.28 -6.06
CA GLU A 110 -5.22 13.71 -4.72
C GLU A 110 -4.61 12.30 -4.79
N HIS A 111 -5.13 11.44 -5.69
CA HIS A 111 -4.55 10.11 -5.92
C HIS A 111 -3.09 10.19 -6.35
N LYS A 112 -2.76 11.05 -7.31
CA LYS A 112 -1.37 11.24 -7.76
C LYS A 112 -0.47 11.74 -6.62
N ALA A 113 -0.95 12.68 -5.81
CA ALA A 113 -0.21 13.18 -4.66
C ALA A 113 0.04 12.07 -3.63
N PHE A 114 -0.98 11.26 -3.33
CA PHE A 114 -0.86 10.11 -2.44
C PHE A 114 0.13 9.07 -2.99
N ARG A 115 0.04 8.74 -4.29
CA ARG A 115 0.94 7.78 -4.94
C ARG A 115 2.41 8.23 -4.89
N ARG A 116 2.70 9.51 -5.12
CA ARG A 116 4.06 10.06 -4.97
C ARG A 116 4.62 9.82 -3.58
N GLN A 117 3.83 10.05 -2.53
CA GLN A 117 4.27 9.80 -1.14
C GLN A 117 4.58 8.31 -0.89
N LEU A 118 3.86 7.39 -1.53
CA LEU A 118 4.20 5.96 -1.47
C LEU A 118 5.49 5.66 -2.22
N ASP A 119 5.65 6.22 -3.42
CA ASP A 119 6.83 6.02 -4.24
C ASP A 119 8.10 6.55 -3.55
N ASP A 120 8.01 7.72 -2.88
CA ASP A 120 9.10 8.30 -2.08
C ASP A 120 9.50 7.40 -0.90
N LYS A 121 8.53 6.68 -0.30
CA LYS A 121 8.78 5.78 0.83
C LYS A 121 9.21 4.38 0.40
N ARG A 122 8.98 3.98 -0.86
CA ARG A 122 9.16 2.61 -1.37
C ARG A 122 10.56 2.06 -1.09
N SER A 123 11.60 2.82 -1.43
CA SER A 123 12.99 2.37 -1.28
C SER A 123 13.34 2.04 0.18
N ILE A 124 12.84 2.83 1.13
CA ILE A 124 13.07 2.63 2.56
C ILE A 124 12.37 1.35 3.05
N ILE A 125 11.12 1.13 2.61
CA ILE A 125 10.35 -0.07 2.96
C ILE A 125 11.01 -1.32 2.35
N GLU A 126 11.37 -1.27 1.07
CA GLU A 126 12.00 -2.40 0.38
C GLU A 126 13.35 -2.76 1.00
N ASN A 127 14.17 -1.76 1.35
CA ASN A 127 15.43 -1.97 2.04
C ASN A 127 15.24 -2.57 3.44
N ASN A 128 14.29 -2.07 4.23
CA ASN A 128 13.97 -2.63 5.54
C ASN A 128 13.51 -4.10 5.42
N LEU A 129 12.61 -4.39 4.48
CA LEU A 129 12.14 -5.75 4.21
C LEU A 129 13.27 -6.67 3.70
N MET A 130 14.18 -6.17 2.87
CA MET A 130 15.34 -6.92 2.41
C MET A 130 16.26 -7.29 3.58
N ASN A 131 16.61 -6.34 4.43
CA ASN A 131 17.43 -6.57 5.62
C ASN A 131 16.75 -7.54 6.60
N GLY A 132 15.43 -7.43 6.77
CA GLY A 132 14.61 -8.35 7.55
C GLY A 132 14.64 -9.78 7.02
N ARG A 133 14.49 -9.96 5.69
CA ARG A 133 14.61 -11.28 5.06
C ARG A 133 16.02 -11.86 5.17
N GLN A 134 17.05 -11.03 5.02
CA GLN A 134 18.43 -11.46 5.17
C GLN A 134 18.71 -11.94 6.60
N TYR A 135 18.24 -11.20 7.61
CA TYR A 135 18.31 -11.63 9.02
C TYR A 135 17.66 -13.00 9.21
N ILE A 136 16.41 -13.14 8.76
CA ILE A 136 15.61 -14.36 8.87
C ILE A 136 16.28 -15.56 8.16
N SER A 137 16.95 -15.33 7.03
CA SER A 137 17.65 -16.36 6.26
C SER A 137 18.98 -16.77 6.90
N ASN A 138 19.65 -15.85 7.58
CA ASN A 138 20.91 -16.12 8.26
C ASN A 138 20.68 -16.79 9.62
N GLU A 139 19.44 -16.71 10.13
CA GLU A 139 19.03 -17.39 11.35
C GLU A 139 18.72 -18.87 11.07
N SER A 140 19.23 -19.77 11.92
CA SER A 140 18.84 -21.17 11.87
C SER A 140 17.32 -21.29 12.05
N PRO A 141 16.60 -22.14 11.29
CA PRO A 141 15.17 -22.32 11.51
C PRO A 141 14.95 -22.70 12.96
N LEU A 142 14.19 -21.88 13.69
CA LEU A 142 13.77 -22.17 15.05
C LEU A 142 13.11 -23.55 15.03
N SER A 143 13.79 -24.56 15.56
CA SER A 143 13.21 -25.89 15.74
C SER A 143 12.05 -25.75 16.70
N ASP A 144 10.86 -26.12 16.24
CA ASP A 144 9.60 -26.05 16.99
C ASP A 144 9.48 -27.16 18.05
N THR A 145 10.59 -27.80 18.43
CA THR A 145 10.61 -28.87 19.44
C THR A 145 11.79 -28.70 20.38
N SER A 146 11.57 -28.01 21.50
CA SER A 146 12.26 -28.30 22.76
C SER A 146 11.45 -27.70 23.91
N ASP A 147 10.28 -28.27 24.14
CA ASP A 147 9.70 -28.31 25.47
C ASP A 147 10.58 -29.27 26.27
N THR A 148 11.51 -28.73 27.06
CA THR A 148 11.97 -29.24 28.37
C THR A 148 13.24 -28.49 28.68
N GLU A 149 13.16 -27.44 29.49
CA GLU A 149 14.16 -27.23 30.55
C GLU A 149 13.59 -26.30 31.63
N ALA A 150 13.87 -26.69 32.87
CA ALA A 150 13.21 -26.22 34.08
C ALA A 150 13.34 -24.70 34.26
N ILE A 151 12.24 -24.08 34.67
CA ILE A 151 12.15 -22.67 35.02
C ILE A 151 12.89 -22.48 36.34
N ASP A 152 14.07 -21.87 36.30
CA ASP A 152 14.69 -21.26 37.47
C ASP A 152 14.16 -19.81 37.57
N GLU A 153 13.23 -19.61 38.49
CA GLU A 153 12.67 -18.31 38.82
C GLU A 153 13.75 -17.47 39.52
N THR A 154 14.43 -16.62 38.75
CA THR A 154 14.85 -15.23 39.05
C THR A 154 16.22 -14.96 38.42
N MET A 155 16.30 -13.83 37.70
CA MET A 155 17.51 -13.06 37.36
C MET A 155 18.04 -13.27 35.92
N TYR A 156 17.71 -12.28 35.07
CA TYR A 156 18.12 -12.12 33.67
C TYR A 156 17.58 -13.17 32.69
N ILE A 157 16.71 -12.71 31.77
CA ILE A 157 16.47 -13.42 30.51
C ILE A 157 17.84 -13.68 29.90
N SER A 158 18.24 -14.95 29.79
CA SER A 158 19.52 -15.32 29.18
C SER A 158 19.64 -14.65 27.81
N THR A 159 20.84 -14.21 27.44
CA THR A 159 21.11 -13.57 26.14
C THR A 159 20.59 -14.39 24.96
N GLU A 160 20.52 -15.71 25.12
CA GLU A 160 19.96 -16.63 24.15
C GLU A 160 18.43 -16.52 24.02
N GLU A 161 17.69 -16.38 25.12
CA GLU A 161 16.25 -16.13 25.07
C GLU A 161 15.93 -14.70 24.58
N GLN A 162 16.77 -13.71 24.92
CA GLN A 162 16.64 -12.36 24.34
C GLN A 162 16.81 -12.38 22.83
N ASN A 163 17.80 -13.13 22.31
CA ASN A 163 17.98 -13.32 20.88
C ASN A 163 16.76 -14.01 20.25
N ARG A 164 16.23 -15.09 20.84
CA ARG A 164 15.01 -15.75 20.32
C ARG A 164 13.81 -14.82 20.28
N ILE A 165 13.61 -13.99 21.30
CA ILE A 165 12.52 -13.00 21.33
C ILE A 165 12.70 -11.94 20.25
N LEU A 166 13.92 -11.42 20.07
CA LEU A 166 14.26 -10.45 19.03
C LEU A 166 13.95 -11.04 17.65
N SER A 167 14.37 -12.28 17.41
CA SER A 167 14.13 -12.98 16.16
C SER A 167 12.66 -13.18 15.81
N ARG A 168 11.87 -13.68 16.78
CA ARG A 168 10.41 -13.81 16.64
C ARG A 168 9.78 -12.45 16.35
N SER A 169 10.26 -11.38 17.00
CA SER A 169 9.75 -10.02 16.83
C SER A 169 10.07 -9.47 15.44
N ILE A 170 11.32 -9.59 14.97
CA ILE A 170 11.74 -9.17 13.63
C ILE A 170 10.93 -9.92 12.58
N ARG A 171 10.81 -11.24 12.69
CA ARG A 171 10.02 -12.05 11.75
C ARG A 171 8.56 -11.59 11.67
N ARG A 172 7.93 -11.34 12.83
CA ARG A 172 6.55 -10.86 12.89
C ARG A 172 6.41 -9.49 12.25
N GLU A 173 7.27 -8.54 12.60
CA GLU A 173 7.17 -7.16 12.09
C GLU A 173 7.51 -7.05 10.61
N VAL A 174 8.50 -7.81 10.11
CA VAL A 174 8.85 -7.86 8.68
C VAL A 174 7.69 -8.44 7.86
N ASN A 175 7.08 -9.53 8.33
CA ASN A 175 5.91 -10.12 7.67
C ASN A 175 4.72 -9.16 7.66
N LYS A 176 4.43 -8.54 8.81
CA LYS A 176 3.35 -7.56 8.95
C LYS A 176 3.58 -6.34 8.05
N LEU A 177 4.78 -5.78 8.03
CA LEU A 177 5.13 -4.66 7.15
C LEU A 177 4.94 -5.05 5.68
N SER A 178 5.40 -6.24 5.27
CA SER A 178 5.27 -6.73 3.90
C SER A 178 3.81 -6.89 3.47
N GLU A 179 2.97 -7.44 4.34
CA GLU A 179 1.54 -7.61 4.08
C GLU A 179 0.83 -6.26 3.99
N GLN A 180 1.01 -5.38 4.98
CA GLN A 180 0.38 -4.06 5.01
C GLN A 180 0.82 -3.21 3.82
N TRP A 181 2.09 -3.27 3.44
CA TRP A 181 2.61 -2.54 2.27
C TRP A 181 1.96 -3.02 0.98
N THR A 182 1.92 -4.33 0.76
CA THR A 182 1.26 -4.92 -0.42
C THR A 182 -0.21 -4.53 -0.50
N LEU A 183 -0.95 -4.67 0.62
CA LEU A 183 -2.35 -4.29 0.70
C LEU A 183 -2.58 -2.79 0.42
N LEU A 184 -1.70 -1.92 0.91
CA LEU A 184 -1.79 -0.47 0.67
C LEU A 184 -1.60 -0.14 -0.82
N ILE A 185 -0.62 -0.76 -1.48
CA ILE A 185 -0.35 -0.57 -2.91
C ILE A 185 -1.54 -1.06 -3.74
N GLU A 186 -2.04 -2.27 -3.46
CA GLU A 186 -3.22 -2.80 -4.14
C GLU A 186 -4.46 -1.91 -3.98
N ARG A 187 -4.70 -1.38 -2.78
CA ARG A 187 -5.84 -0.47 -2.53
C ARG A 187 -5.66 0.84 -3.28
N CYS A 188 -4.43 1.37 -3.34
CA CYS A 188 -4.12 2.58 -4.09
C CYS A 188 -4.36 2.39 -5.60
N ASP A 189 -4.00 1.23 -6.15
CA ASP A 189 -4.23 0.89 -7.56
C ASP A 189 -5.72 0.66 -7.85
N LYS A 190 -6.45 -0.02 -6.95
CA LYS A 190 -7.91 -0.18 -7.04
C LYS A 190 -8.61 1.18 -7.01
N TRP A 191 -8.17 2.11 -6.16
CA TRP A 191 -8.71 3.47 -6.13
C TRP A 191 -8.51 4.19 -7.47
N LYS A 192 -7.31 4.11 -8.05
CA LYS A 192 -7.01 4.67 -9.38
C LYS A 192 -7.93 4.11 -10.46
N HIS A 193 -8.01 2.77 -10.55
CA HIS A 193 -8.82 2.11 -11.57
C HIS A 193 -10.28 2.55 -11.46
N ARG A 194 -10.84 2.57 -10.25
CA ARG A 194 -12.21 3.00 -10.00
C ARG A 194 -12.43 4.46 -10.42
N LEU A 195 -11.47 5.35 -10.15
CA LEU A 195 -11.55 6.75 -10.60
C LEU A 195 -11.54 6.85 -12.13
N ASP A 196 -10.60 6.17 -12.81
CA ASP A 196 -10.46 6.19 -14.27
C ASP A 196 -11.71 5.62 -14.97
N GLU A 197 -12.29 4.55 -14.42
CA GLU A 197 -13.55 3.95 -14.90
C GLU A 197 -14.72 4.92 -14.74
N ASN A 198 -14.87 5.54 -13.57
CA ASN A 198 -15.94 6.50 -13.30
C ASN A 198 -15.84 7.75 -14.18
N ILE A 199 -14.62 8.28 -14.41
CA ILE A 199 -14.38 9.38 -15.33
C ILE A 199 -14.83 9.01 -16.74
N THR A 200 -14.46 7.81 -17.19
CA THR A 200 -14.82 7.33 -18.52
C THR A 200 -16.32 7.15 -18.68
N LYS A 201 -16.97 6.51 -17.70
CA LYS A 201 -18.43 6.30 -17.67
C LYS A 201 -19.19 7.61 -17.60
N MET A 202 -18.74 8.58 -16.80
CA MET A 202 -19.38 9.89 -16.72
C MET A 202 -19.30 10.67 -18.04
N ARG A 203 -18.14 10.62 -18.73
CA ARG A 203 -18.00 11.23 -20.06
C ARG A 203 -18.90 10.56 -21.10
N GLN A 204 -19.03 9.23 -21.03
CA GLN A 204 -19.96 8.48 -21.89
C GLN A 204 -21.41 8.90 -21.60
N PHE A 205 -21.81 8.99 -20.34
CA PHE A 205 -23.13 9.45 -19.93
C PHE A 205 -23.45 10.85 -20.43
N GLN A 206 -22.51 11.80 -20.26
CA GLN A 206 -22.66 13.16 -20.79
C GLN A 206 -22.93 13.15 -22.30
N LYS A 207 -22.13 12.37 -23.05
CA LYS A 207 -22.29 12.25 -24.50
C LYS A 207 -23.63 11.64 -24.89
N VAL A 208 -24.03 10.53 -24.27
CA VAL A 208 -25.31 9.86 -24.55
C VAL A 208 -26.48 10.79 -24.22
N LEU A 209 -26.41 11.54 -23.12
CA LEU A 209 -27.43 12.51 -22.72
C LEU A 209 -27.52 13.70 -23.69
N GLU A 210 -26.40 14.16 -24.24
CA GLU A 210 -26.35 15.16 -25.30
C GLU A 210 -26.94 14.66 -26.61
N ASP A 211 -26.56 13.45 -27.03
CA ASP A 211 -27.08 12.80 -28.23
C ASP A 211 -28.59 12.57 -28.12
N LEU A 212 -29.07 12.08 -26.96
CA LEU A 212 -30.49 11.92 -26.65
C LEU A 212 -31.23 13.26 -26.76
N SER A 213 -30.70 14.32 -26.12
CA SER A 213 -31.29 15.66 -26.18
C SER A 213 -31.41 16.19 -27.61
N SER A 214 -30.37 15.99 -28.42
CA SER A 214 -30.36 16.38 -29.85
C SER A 214 -31.39 15.60 -30.65
N ARG A 215 -31.52 14.29 -30.40
CA ARG A 215 -32.50 13.42 -31.07
C ARG A 215 -33.93 13.78 -30.72
N VAL A 216 -34.21 14.09 -29.45
CA VAL A 216 -35.52 14.55 -28.99
C VAL A 216 -35.87 15.88 -29.62
N ALA A 217 -34.96 16.86 -29.62
CA ALA A 217 -35.17 18.16 -30.28
C ALA A 217 -35.44 18.02 -31.79
N SER A 218 -34.72 17.11 -32.46
CA SER A 218 -34.94 16.79 -33.88
C SER A 218 -36.32 16.18 -34.12
N ALA A 219 -36.74 15.21 -33.29
CA ALA A 219 -38.06 14.60 -33.37
C ALA A 219 -39.19 15.62 -33.10
N GLU A 220 -38.98 16.53 -32.13
CA GLU A 220 -39.88 17.64 -31.86
C GLU A 220 -39.99 18.56 -33.07
N THR A 221 -38.87 18.92 -33.73
CA THR A 221 -38.88 19.77 -34.93
C THR A 221 -39.70 19.15 -36.06
N ILE A 222 -39.45 17.87 -36.37
CA ILE A 222 -40.21 17.09 -37.37
C ILE A 222 -41.71 17.12 -37.04
N THR A 223 -42.04 17.14 -35.76
CA THR A 223 -43.44 17.09 -35.30
C THR A 223 -44.13 18.43 -35.36
N HIS A 224 -43.39 19.52 -35.16
CA HIS A 224 -43.92 20.86 -35.33
C HIS A 224 -44.09 21.22 -36.82
N SER A 225 -43.26 20.66 -37.71
CA SER A 225 -43.40 20.84 -39.16
C SER A 225 -44.50 19.98 -39.82
N TRP A 226 -45.15 19.10 -39.07
CA TRP A 226 -46.21 18.23 -39.61
C TRP A 226 -47.48 19.02 -39.98
N THR A 227 -47.84 18.98 -41.25
CA THR A 227 -49.10 19.48 -41.80
C THR A 227 -50.08 18.33 -42.03
N ILE A 228 -51.39 18.60 -41.97
CA ILE A 228 -52.43 17.60 -42.24
C ILE A 228 -52.49 17.37 -43.75
N PRO A 229 -52.45 16.11 -44.25
CA PRO A 229 -52.55 15.83 -45.68
C PRO A 229 -53.85 16.37 -46.26
N VAL A 230 -53.77 17.00 -47.44
CA VAL A 230 -54.95 17.50 -48.16
C VAL A 230 -55.56 16.34 -48.96
N PRO A 231 -56.89 16.16 -49.01
CA PRO A 231 -57.50 15.08 -49.78
C PRO A 231 -57.07 15.14 -51.26
N GLY A 232 -56.35 14.12 -51.73
CA GLY A 232 -55.88 14.01 -53.11
C GLY A 232 -54.40 14.34 -53.37
N SER A 233 -53.59 14.67 -52.34
CA SER A 233 -52.13 14.81 -52.46
C SER A 233 -51.40 13.47 -52.54
N ASP A 234 -50.19 13.46 -53.14
CA ASP A 234 -49.29 12.31 -53.12
C ASP A 234 -48.83 12.04 -51.68
N THR A 235 -49.25 10.90 -51.12
CA THR A 235 -49.01 10.51 -49.72
C THR A 235 -47.58 10.02 -49.44
N THR A 236 -46.74 9.94 -50.47
CA THR A 236 -45.38 9.40 -50.38
C THR A 236 -44.49 10.25 -49.49
N GLU A 237 -44.62 11.58 -49.55
CA GLU A 237 -43.81 12.51 -48.74
C GLU A 237 -44.19 12.43 -47.25
N GLU A 238 -45.49 12.30 -46.95
CA GLU A 238 -46.01 12.17 -45.59
C GLU A 238 -45.61 10.81 -44.98
N MET A 239 -45.64 9.73 -45.76
CA MET A 239 -45.14 8.42 -45.32
C MET A 239 -43.64 8.47 -45.02
N GLN A 240 -42.82 9.09 -45.87
CA GLN A 240 -41.38 9.27 -45.61
C GLN A 240 -41.14 10.12 -44.36
N HIS A 241 -41.93 11.16 -44.16
CA HIS A 241 -41.84 12.03 -42.99
C HIS A 241 -42.17 11.28 -41.68
N LEU A 242 -43.24 10.48 -41.68
CA LEU A 242 -43.58 9.61 -40.54
C LEU A 242 -42.53 8.53 -40.29
N GLN A 243 -41.92 7.98 -41.33
CA GLN A 243 -40.84 7.00 -41.20
C GLN A 243 -39.60 7.62 -40.56
N ARG A 244 -39.17 8.81 -41.02
CA ARG A 244 -38.05 9.55 -40.40
C ARG A 244 -38.32 9.84 -38.93
N LEU A 245 -39.55 10.22 -38.59
CA LEU A 245 -39.92 10.45 -37.20
C LEU A 245 -39.83 9.18 -36.37
N LYS A 246 -40.37 8.06 -36.88
CA LYS A 246 -40.31 6.75 -36.23
C LYS A 246 -38.86 6.35 -35.95
N ASP A 247 -37.97 6.47 -36.93
CA ASP A 247 -36.55 6.12 -36.78
C ASP A 247 -35.87 6.97 -35.69
N LYS A 248 -36.13 8.28 -35.66
CA LYS A 248 -35.60 9.19 -34.63
C LYS A 248 -36.10 8.82 -33.23
N LEU A 249 -37.37 8.45 -33.10
CA LEU A 249 -37.96 8.03 -31.82
C LEU A 249 -37.41 6.68 -31.36
N THR A 250 -37.17 5.73 -32.26
CA THR A 250 -36.57 4.44 -31.91
C THR A 250 -35.16 4.63 -31.37
N THR A 251 -34.33 5.43 -32.03
CA THR A 251 -32.97 5.74 -31.51
C THR A 251 -33.03 6.50 -30.19
N ALA A 252 -33.96 7.46 -30.03
CA ALA A 252 -34.12 8.20 -28.77
C ALA A 252 -34.55 7.30 -27.60
N ASN A 253 -35.44 6.33 -27.82
CA ASN A 253 -35.79 5.33 -26.80
C ASN A 253 -34.55 4.55 -26.33
N ALA A 254 -33.76 4.03 -27.28
CA ALA A 254 -32.56 3.24 -26.94
C ALA A 254 -31.54 4.06 -26.14
N LEU A 255 -31.34 5.35 -26.49
CA LEU A 255 -30.45 6.24 -25.74
C LEU A 255 -31.00 6.61 -24.35
N LEU A 256 -32.32 6.70 -24.20
CA LEU A 256 -32.97 6.94 -22.91
C LEU A 256 -32.81 5.73 -21.98
N ASP A 257 -32.99 4.52 -22.52
CA ASP A 257 -32.75 3.27 -21.78
C ASP A 257 -31.28 3.17 -21.32
N ASP A 258 -30.32 3.46 -22.19
CA ASP A 258 -28.89 3.51 -21.85
C ASP A 258 -28.59 4.57 -20.76
N CYS A 259 -29.19 5.77 -20.84
CA CYS A 259 -29.05 6.77 -19.76
C CYS A 259 -29.56 6.26 -18.41
N ASN A 260 -30.70 5.57 -18.40
CA ASN A 260 -31.30 5.02 -17.18
C ASN A 260 -30.44 3.87 -16.60
N GLU A 261 -29.91 3.00 -17.46
CA GLU A 261 -28.97 1.94 -17.07
C GLU A 261 -27.68 2.53 -16.46
N GLN A 262 -27.12 3.57 -17.08
CA GLN A 262 -25.93 4.25 -16.56
C GLN A 262 -26.20 4.96 -15.22
N GLN A 263 -27.38 5.55 -15.03
CA GLN A 263 -27.78 6.13 -13.74
C GLN A 263 -27.86 5.07 -12.63
N ASN A 264 -28.37 3.88 -12.95
CA ASN A 264 -28.38 2.74 -12.02
C ASN A 264 -26.96 2.27 -11.68
N PHE A 265 -26.07 2.22 -12.69
CA PHE A 265 -24.65 1.91 -12.48
C PHE A 265 -24.00 2.90 -11.51
N PHE A 266 -24.15 4.21 -11.73
CA PHE A 266 -23.59 5.22 -10.83
C PHE A 266 -24.11 5.08 -9.39
N SER A 267 -25.40 4.77 -9.22
CA SER A 267 -26.00 4.50 -7.92
C SER A 267 -25.34 3.31 -7.21
N SER A 268 -25.09 2.21 -7.94
CA SER A 268 -24.41 1.03 -7.41
C SER A 268 -22.96 1.30 -7.02
N CYS A 269 -22.26 2.15 -7.77
CA CYS A 269 -20.87 2.54 -7.53
C CYS A 269 -20.70 3.69 -6.54
N ARG A 270 -21.80 4.20 -5.94
CA ARG A 270 -21.82 5.38 -5.06
C ARG A 270 -21.22 6.64 -5.73
N VAL A 271 -21.43 6.77 -7.03
CA VAL A 271 -21.10 7.96 -7.81
C VAL A 271 -22.32 8.87 -7.84
N ILE A 272 -22.16 10.10 -7.35
CA ILE A 272 -23.21 11.11 -7.36
C ILE A 272 -23.25 11.75 -8.75
N VAL A 273 -24.34 11.52 -9.48
CA VAL A 273 -24.56 12.18 -10.77
C VAL A 273 -24.89 13.66 -10.53
N PRO A 274 -24.22 14.60 -11.21
CA PRO A 274 -24.52 16.02 -11.09
C PRO A 274 -25.99 16.37 -11.38
N SER A 275 -26.56 17.24 -10.54
CA SER A 275 -27.97 17.68 -10.64
C SER A 275 -28.38 18.18 -12.04
N PRO A 276 -27.55 18.95 -12.79
CA PRO A 276 -27.91 19.37 -14.14
C PRO A 276 -28.19 18.22 -15.10
N TYR A 277 -27.48 17.10 -14.95
CA TYR A 277 -27.69 15.93 -15.82
C TYR A 277 -28.95 15.15 -15.42
N LEU A 278 -29.22 15.02 -14.12
CA LEU A 278 -30.44 14.40 -13.62
C LEU A 278 -31.68 15.20 -14.05
N ALA A 279 -31.66 16.52 -13.90
CA ALA A 279 -32.76 17.39 -14.31
C ALA A 279 -33.02 17.31 -15.82
N LYS A 280 -31.96 17.26 -16.64
CA LYS A 280 -32.08 17.09 -18.09
C LYS A 280 -32.67 15.72 -18.47
N LEU A 281 -32.24 14.66 -17.79
CA LEU A 281 -32.78 13.32 -18.02
C LEU A 281 -34.25 13.22 -17.62
N GLU A 282 -34.64 13.80 -16.48
CA GLU A 282 -36.03 13.84 -16.01
C GLU A 282 -36.95 14.65 -16.95
N ASP A 283 -36.49 15.81 -17.42
CA ASP A 283 -37.21 16.62 -18.41
C ASP A 283 -37.44 15.83 -19.72
N ILE A 284 -36.40 15.17 -20.23
CA ILE A 284 -36.51 14.32 -21.42
C ILE A 284 -37.47 13.16 -21.16
N ASN A 285 -37.35 12.48 -20.02
CA ASN A 285 -38.22 11.37 -19.66
C ASN A 285 -39.70 11.81 -19.60
N THR A 286 -39.97 12.99 -19.05
CA THR A 286 -41.31 13.58 -19.00
C THR A 286 -41.82 13.95 -20.40
N ARG A 287 -41.00 14.59 -21.24
CA ARG A 287 -41.39 14.99 -22.60
C ARG A 287 -41.61 13.78 -23.53
N PHE A 288 -40.79 12.75 -23.36
CA PHE A 288 -40.74 11.60 -24.25
C PHE A 288 -41.70 10.48 -23.82
N VAL A 289 -41.78 10.15 -22.53
CA VAL A 289 -42.60 9.06 -21.99
C VAL A 289 -43.99 9.55 -21.53
N ALA A 290 -44.14 10.77 -21.02
CA ALA A 290 -45.42 11.25 -20.47
C ALA A 290 -46.31 12.02 -21.47
N LYS A 291 -45.78 12.51 -22.61
CA LYS A 291 -46.58 13.12 -23.69
C LYS A 291 -47.00 12.24 -24.90
N PRO A 292 -47.17 10.89 -24.84
CA PRO A 292 -47.58 10.07 -25.99
C PRO A 292 -48.89 10.50 -26.64
N ARG A 293 -49.77 11.24 -25.93
CA ARG A 293 -51.11 11.55 -26.43
C ARG A 293 -51.14 12.39 -27.72
N ARG A 294 -50.16 13.27 -27.96
CA ARG A 294 -50.05 14.00 -29.25
C ARG A 294 -49.47 13.12 -30.37
N TRP A 295 -48.51 12.27 -30.03
CA TRP A 295 -47.79 11.39 -30.96
C TRP A 295 -48.61 10.17 -31.40
N GLN A 296 -49.30 9.52 -30.46
CA GLN A 296 -50.20 8.39 -30.70
C GLN A 296 -51.49 8.80 -31.41
N LYS A 297 -52.02 10.02 -31.18
CA LYS A 297 -53.17 10.53 -31.95
C LYS A 297 -52.82 10.75 -33.41
N ARG A 298 -51.62 11.26 -33.72
CA ARG A 298 -51.16 11.50 -35.11
C ARG A 298 -50.87 10.21 -35.87
N ARG A 299 -50.46 9.15 -35.17
CA ARG A 299 -50.31 7.79 -35.72
C ARG A 299 -51.63 7.09 -36.08
N LYS A 300 -52.78 7.63 -35.65
CA LYS A 300 -54.12 7.10 -35.98
C LYS A 300 -54.82 7.85 -37.12
N ILE A 301 -54.22 8.95 -37.61
CA ILE A 301 -54.80 9.83 -38.65
C ILE A 301 -54.21 9.53 -40.04
N ALA A 302 -53.11 8.76 -40.09
CA ALA A 302 -52.65 8.04 -41.29
C ALA A 302 -53.17 6.61 -41.24
#